data_AF-A0A1F6DB98-F1
#
_entry.id   AF-A0A1F6DB98-F1
#
_cell.length_a   1.000
_cell.length_b   1.000
_cell.length_c   1.000
_cell.angle_alpha   90.00
_cell.angle_beta   90.00
_cell.angle_gamma   90.00
#
_symmetry.space_group_name_H-M   'P 1'
#
loop_
_entity.id
_entity.type
_entity.pdbx_description
1 polymer ?
#
loop_
_entity_poly.entity_id
_entity_poly.type
_entity_poly.pdbx_seq_one_letter_code
_entity_poly.pdbx_strand_id
1 'polypeptide(L)'
;MLSVFPSLLFLAPFSAFLIRVALALVLLYAVNKHWLRAETKFKIFGVIELVAAISIGAGALTQVGSSVSALIVIAWLARSEIRPISFIATLLSLVLCVSLILTGAGPFAFDLPL
;
A
#
# COMPACT_ATOMS: atom_id res chain seq x y z
N MET A 1 -35.90 5.92 -16.40
CA MET A 1 -35.20 5.62 -15.14
C MET A 1 -33.71 5.56 -15.42
N LEU A 2 -33.13 6.75 -15.67
CA LEU A 2 -31.68 6.89 -15.80
C LEU A 2 -31.11 6.78 -14.39
N SER A 3 -30.51 5.63 -14.10
CA SER A 3 -29.64 5.51 -12.94
C SER A 3 -28.59 6.64 -13.02
N VAL A 4 -28.40 7.37 -11.93
CA VAL A 4 -27.32 8.36 -11.76
C VAL A 4 -25.98 7.66 -11.47
N PHE A 5 -26.01 6.34 -11.20
CA PHE A 5 -24.85 5.52 -10.86
C PHE A 5 -23.93 5.05 -12.01
N PRO A 6 -24.35 4.80 -13.27
CA PRO A 6 -23.43 4.44 -14.35
C PRO A 6 -22.35 5.49 -14.58
N SER A 7 -22.65 6.78 -14.36
CA SER A 7 -21.67 7.87 -14.42
C SER A 7 -20.77 7.98 -13.20
N LEU A 8 -20.90 7.15 -12.15
CA LEU A 8 -19.90 7.08 -11.07
C LEU A 8 -19.08 5.80 -11.14
N LEU A 9 -19.64 4.74 -11.72
CA LEU A 9 -18.95 3.47 -11.94
C LEU A 9 -17.76 3.60 -12.89
N PHE A 10 -17.72 4.59 -13.78
CA PHE A 10 -16.52 4.85 -14.60
C PHE A 10 -15.30 5.27 -13.75
N LEU A 11 -15.53 5.83 -12.55
CA LEU A 11 -14.49 6.21 -11.60
C LEU A 11 -14.04 5.03 -10.73
N ALA A 12 -14.73 3.89 -10.77
CA ALA A 12 -14.39 2.72 -9.97
C ALA A 12 -12.92 2.27 -10.15
N PRO A 13 -12.32 2.27 -11.35
CA PRO A 13 -10.91 1.94 -11.52
C PRO A 13 -9.99 2.97 -10.84
N PHE A 14 -10.37 4.25 -10.79
CA PHE A 14 -9.59 5.31 -10.15
C PHE A 14 -9.41 5.09 -8.64
N SER A 15 -10.34 4.36 -8.00
CA SER A 15 -10.20 4.00 -6.59
C SER A 15 -8.94 3.18 -6.32
N ALA A 16 -8.62 2.18 -7.15
CA ALA A 16 -7.41 1.37 -6.99
C ALA A 16 -6.13 2.22 -7.15
N PHE A 17 -6.13 3.20 -8.05
CA PHE A 17 -5.02 4.16 -8.17
C PHE A 17 -4.83 4.99 -6.89
N LEU A 18 -5.91 5.57 -6.34
CA LEU A 18 -5.84 6.33 -5.10
C LEU A 18 -5.35 5.47 -3.92
N ILE A 19 -5.80 4.22 -3.83
CA ILE A 19 -5.35 3.30 -2.79
C ILE A 19 -3.85 3.01 -2.94
N ARG A 20 -3.34 2.80 -4.16
CA ARG A 20 -1.90 2.61 -4.40
C ARG A 20 -1.08 3.81 -3.94
N VAL A 21 -1.47 5.01 -4.34
CA VAL A 21 -0.77 6.24 -3.95
C VAL A 21 -0.78 6.42 -2.44
N ALA A 22 -1.94 6.25 -1.81
CA ALA A 22 -2.07 6.35 -0.35
C ALA A 22 -1.17 5.32 0.37
N LEU A 23 -1.20 4.06 -0.07
CA LEU A 23 -0.41 2.99 0.53
C LEU A 23 1.10 3.21 0.34
N ALA A 24 1.52 3.64 -0.86
CA ALA A 24 2.90 3.96 -1.16
C ALA A 24 3.42 5.12 -0.28
N LEU A 25 2.60 6.16 -0.07
CA LEU A 25 2.95 7.27 0.82
C LEU A 25 3.07 6.84 2.28
N VAL A 26 2.17 5.98 2.77
CA VAL A 26 2.25 5.43 4.13
C VAL A 26 3.52 4.60 4.32
N LEU A 27 3.87 3.77 3.34
CA LEU A 27 5.10 2.99 3.38
C LEU A 27 6.34 3.88 3.30
N LEU A 28 6.37 4.89 2.43
CA LEU A 28 7.47 5.87 2.38
C LEU A 28 7.65 6.63 3.70
N TYR A 29 6.54 6.98 4.36
CA TYR A 29 6.59 7.57 5.69
C TYR A 29 7.19 6.60 6.72
N ALA A 30 6.81 5.32 6.67
CA ALA A 30 7.39 4.28 7.52
C ALA A 30 8.90 4.11 7.30
N VAL A 31 9.34 4.09 6.03
CA VAL A 31 10.76 4.04 5.65
C VAL A 31 11.54 5.15 6.33
N ASN A 32 11.08 6.39 6.24
CA ASN A 32 11.76 7.53 6.86
C ASN A 32 11.89 7.33 8.38
N LYS A 33 10.81 6.89 9.04
CA LYS A 33 10.81 6.65 10.49
C LYS A 33 11.71 5.50 10.91
N HIS A 34 11.80 4.43 10.12
CA HIS A 34 12.70 3.31 10.38
C HIS A 34 14.16 3.62 10.07
N TRP A 35 14.44 4.51 9.11
CA TRP A 35 15.81 4.94 8.81
C TRP A 35 16.43 5.81 9.91
N LEU A 36 15.60 6.60 10.59
CA LEU A 36 16.01 7.41 11.74
C LEU A 36 16.38 6.57 12.97
N ARG A 37 16.02 5.29 13.00
CA ARG A 37 16.40 4.38 14.09
C ARG A 37 17.79 3.79 13.83
N ALA A 38 18.63 3.78 14.86
CA ALA A 38 20.02 3.33 14.76
C ALA A 38 20.15 1.82 14.51
N GLU A 39 19.20 1.00 14.98
CA GLU A 39 19.34 -0.45 14.93
C GLU A 39 19.18 -1.02 13.51
N THR A 40 20.05 -1.98 13.17
CA THR A 40 20.10 -2.63 11.85
C THR A 40 18.78 -3.30 11.47
N LYS A 41 18.03 -3.84 12.43
CA LYS A 41 16.73 -4.50 12.18
C LYS A 41 15.71 -3.55 11.55
N PHE A 42 15.66 -2.29 12.02
CA PHE A 42 14.77 -1.28 11.45
C PHE A 42 15.20 -0.86 10.05
N LYS A 43 16.51 -0.80 9.78
CA LYS A 43 17.02 -0.48 8.44
C LYS A 43 16.65 -1.54 7.41
N ILE A 44 16.71 -2.83 7.77
CA ILE A 44 16.28 -3.93 6.89
C ILE A 44 14.79 -3.79 6.58
N PHE A 45 13.96 -3.53 7.59
CA PHE A 45 12.53 -3.25 7.39
C PHE A 45 12.30 -2.05 6.47
N GLY A 46 13.03 -0.96 6.67
CA GLY A 46 12.97 0.23 5.82
C GLY A 46 13.32 -0.05 4.36
N VAL A 47 14.31 -0.92 4.07
CA VAL A 47 14.62 -1.30 2.68
C VAL A 47 13.47 -2.09 2.05
N ILE A 48 12.89 -3.06 2.78
CA ILE A 48 11.77 -3.87 2.28
C ILE A 48 10.54 -2.98 2.04
N GLU A 49 10.25 -2.07 2.97
CA GLU A 49 9.16 -1.10 2.87
C GLU A 49 9.36 -0.14 1.69
N LEU A 50 10.59 0.29 1.43
CA LEU A 50 10.92 1.17 0.30
C LEU A 50 10.69 0.47 -1.03
N VAL A 51 11.16 -0.77 -1.17
CA VAL A 51 10.95 -1.57 -2.38
C VAL A 51 9.46 -1.81 -2.60
N ALA A 52 8.70 -2.13 -1.54
CA ALA A 52 7.25 -2.29 -1.63
C ALA A 52 6.53 -0.99 -2.02
N ALA A 53 6.94 0.14 -1.45
CA ALA A 53 6.37 1.45 -1.75
C ALA A 53 6.59 1.86 -3.23
N ILE A 54 7.81 1.66 -3.74
CA ILE A 54 8.14 1.96 -5.14
C ILE A 54 7.37 1.03 -6.08
N SER A 55 7.34 -0.27 -5.78
CA SER A 55 6.63 -1.28 -6.59
C SER A 55 5.14 -0.95 -6.73
N ILE A 56 4.45 -0.74 -5.60
CA ILE A 56 3.03 -0.38 -5.58
C ILE A 56 2.79 1.00 -6.21
N GLY A 57 3.61 2.00 -5.87
CA GLY A 57 3.47 3.36 -6.38
C GLY A 57 3.63 3.45 -7.90
N ALA A 58 4.63 2.77 -8.46
CA ALA A 58 4.83 2.67 -9.90
C ALA A 58 3.76 1.82 -10.60
N GLY A 59 3.02 1.02 -9.84
CA GLY A 59 2.03 0.10 -10.41
C GLY A 59 2.66 -1.08 -11.12
N ALA A 60 3.88 -1.48 -10.75
CA ALA A 60 4.52 -2.69 -11.23
C ALA A 60 4.32 -3.79 -10.18
N LEU A 61 4.07 -5.04 -10.59
CA LEU A 61 3.92 -6.18 -9.67
C LEU A 61 2.92 -5.91 -8.53
N THR A 62 1.79 -5.27 -8.84
CA THR A 62 0.89 -4.68 -7.84
C THR A 62 0.28 -5.70 -6.88
N GLN A 63 -0.01 -6.90 -7.35
CA GLN A 63 -0.49 -8.01 -6.52
C GLN A 63 0.60 -8.52 -5.57
N VAL A 64 1.84 -8.64 -6.05
CA VAL A 64 2.97 -9.08 -5.22
C VAL A 64 3.31 -8.00 -4.20
N GLY A 65 3.39 -6.73 -4.64
CA GLY A 65 3.63 -5.58 -3.79
C GLY A 65 2.60 -5.47 -2.68
N SER A 66 1.30 -5.52 -3.00
CA SER A 66 0.23 -5.43 -2.00
C SER A 66 0.22 -6.60 -1.02
N SER A 67 0.60 -7.80 -1.46
CA SER A 67 0.78 -8.95 -0.57
C SER A 67 1.96 -8.77 0.39
N VAL A 68 3.10 -8.29 -0.11
CA VAL A 68 4.27 -7.97 0.74
C VAL A 68 3.93 -6.86 1.74
N SER A 69 3.27 -5.80 1.31
CA SER A 69 2.82 -4.72 2.19
C SER A 69 1.81 -5.20 3.23
N ALA A 70 0.91 -6.12 2.89
CA ALA A 70 0.01 -6.73 3.86
C ALA A 70 0.80 -7.46 4.96
N LEU A 71 1.81 -8.24 4.60
CA LEU A 71 2.67 -8.93 5.58
C LEU A 71 3.43 -7.95 6.48
N ILE A 72 3.95 -6.85 5.92
CA ILE A 72 4.62 -5.79 6.68
C ILE A 72 3.65 -5.16 7.69
N VAL A 73 2.44 -4.80 7.24
CA VAL A 73 1.43 -4.19 8.09
C VAL A 73 0.93 -5.16 9.18
N ILE A 74 0.80 -6.45 8.87
CA ILE A 74 0.51 -7.51 9.86
C ILE A 74 1.64 -7.58 10.90
N ALA A 75 2.90 -7.49 10.47
CA ALA A 75 4.04 -7.46 11.39
C ALA A 75 3.97 -6.23 12.32
N TRP A 76 3.59 -5.05 11.80
CA TRP A 76 3.36 -3.85 12.61
C TRP A 76 2.20 -3.99 13.60
N LEU A 77 1.15 -4.73 13.26
CA LEU A 77 0.03 -5.03 14.17
C LEU A 77 0.46 -6.02 15.27
N ALA A 78 1.22 -7.06 14.90
CA ALA A 78 1.69 -8.08 15.84
C ALA A 78 2.77 -7.55 16.79
N ARG A 79 3.57 -6.57 16.35
CA ARG A 79 4.69 -5.99 17.12
C ARG A 79 4.60 -4.47 17.14
N SER A 80 4.09 -3.93 18.24
CA SER A 80 3.94 -2.49 18.43
C SER A 80 5.28 -1.71 18.42
N GLU A 81 6.39 -2.37 18.76
CA GLU A 81 7.74 -1.79 18.78
C GLU A 81 8.22 -1.33 17.39
N ILE A 82 7.82 -2.08 16.35
CA ILE A 82 8.18 -1.82 14.95
C ILE A 82 7.10 -1.05 14.20
N ARG A 83 6.03 -0.62 14.89
CA ARG A 83 4.93 0.10 14.26
C ARG A 83 5.29 1.59 14.08
N PRO A 84 5.35 2.10 12.84
CA PRO A 84 5.73 3.49 12.59
C PRO A 84 4.55 4.47 12.74
N ILE A 85 3.31 3.99 12.59
CA ILE A 85 2.08 4.81 12.57
C ILE A 85 1.12 4.45 13.71
N SER A 86 -0.01 5.17 13.83
CA SER A 86 -1.03 4.84 14.83
C SER A 86 -1.69 3.49 14.55
N PHE A 87 -2.28 2.85 15.58
CA PHE A 87 -2.97 1.56 15.42
C PHE A 87 -4.09 1.63 14.37
N ILE A 88 -4.90 2.69 14.42
CA ILE A 88 -6.00 2.90 13.47
C ILE A 88 -5.48 3.05 12.03
N ALA A 89 -4.42 3.84 11.83
CA ALA A 89 -3.80 4.00 10.52
C ALA A 89 -3.19 2.68 10.01
N THR A 90 -2.67 1.85 10.92
CA THR A 90 -2.16 0.51 10.60
C THR A 90 -3.29 -0.40 10.13
N LEU A 91 -4.41 -0.43 10.86
CA LEU A 91 -5.59 -1.21 10.47
C LEU A 91 -6.15 -0.75 9.12
N LEU A 92 -6.23 0.57 8.90
CA LEU A 92 -6.64 1.13 7.63
C LEU A 92 -5.70 0.69 6.50
N SER A 93 -4.38 0.75 6.72
CA SER A 93 -3.39 0.31 5.74
C SER A 93 -3.54 -1.18 5.38
N LEU A 94 -3.93 -2.02 6.35
CA LEU A 94 -4.22 -3.42 6.09
C LEU A 94 -5.44 -3.59 5.18
N VAL A 95 -6.52 -2.85 5.47
CA VAL A 95 -7.73 -2.86 4.64
C VAL A 95 -7.42 -2.40 3.22
N LEU A 96 -6.58 -1.36 3.07
CA LEU A 96 -6.12 -0.89 1.77
C LEU A 96 -5.29 -1.95 1.01
N CYS A 97 -4.41 -2.68 1.71
CA CYS A 97 -3.66 -3.79 1.10
C CYS A 97 -4.60 -4.89 0.60
N VAL A 98 -5.53 -5.36 1.45
CA VAL A 98 -6.49 -6.40 1.08
C VAL A 98 -7.37 -5.95 -0.09
N SER A 99 -7.81 -4.69 -0.07
CA SER A 99 -8.57 -4.11 -1.17
C SER A 99 -7.77 -4.15 -2.49
N LEU A 100 -6.49 -3.77 -2.49
CA LEU A 100 -5.62 -3.84 -3.68
C LEU A 100 -5.34 -5.26 -4.15
N ILE A 101 -5.22 -6.23 -3.24
CA ILE A 101 -5.04 -7.64 -3.62
C ILE A 101 -6.25 -8.12 -4.43
N LEU A 102 -7.47 -7.71 -4.04
CA LEU A 102 -8.72 -8.12 -4.69
C LEU A 102 -9.03 -7.30 -5.95
N THR A 103 -8.80 -5.99 -5.92
CA THR A 103 -9.13 -5.07 -7.02
C THR A 103 -8.02 -4.97 -8.08
N GLY A 104 -6.80 -5.35 -7.73
CA GLY A 104 -5.63 -5.33 -8.61
C GLY A 104 -5.03 -3.94 -8.81
N ALA A 105 -4.29 -3.80 -9.90
CA ALA A 105 -3.45 -2.64 -10.18
C ALA A 105 -4.26 -1.35 -10.47
N GLY A 106 -5.46 -1.46 -11.02
CA GLY A 106 -6.21 -0.30 -11.52
C GLY A 106 -5.52 0.40 -12.72
N PRO A 107 -6.08 1.53 -13.19
CA PRO A 107 -5.58 2.27 -14.35
C PRO A 107 -4.21 2.88 -14.08
N PHE A 108 -3.40 3.12 -15.12
CA PHE A 108 -2.02 3.63 -15.02
C PHE A 108 -1.04 2.70 -14.29
N ALA A 109 -1.37 1.42 -14.17
CA ALA A 109 -0.41 0.43 -13.71
C ALA A 109 0.49 -0.04 -14.86
N PHE A 110 1.79 -0.11 -14.60
CA PHE A 110 2.75 -0.73 -15.51
C PHE A 110 2.48 -2.23 -15.73
N ASP A 111 1.78 -2.87 -14.78
CA ASP A 111 1.38 -4.29 -14.80
C ASP A 111 0.24 -4.63 -15.78
N LEU A 112 -0.46 -3.64 -16.33
CA LEU A 112 -1.52 -3.90 -17.32
C LEU A 112 -0.88 -4.12 -18.69
N PRO A 113 -1.29 -5.15 -19.46
CA PRO A 113 -0.95 -5.20 -20.88
C PRO A 113 -1.53 -3.93 -21.53
N LEU A 114 -0.66 -3.23 -22.27
CA LEU A 114 -0.97 -2.03 -23.06
C LEU A 114 -2.28 -2.17 -23.84
#